data_AF-A0A7K5G1N2-F1
#
_entry.id   AF-A0A7K5G1N2-F1
#
_cell.length_a   1.000
_cell.length_b   1.000
_cell.length_c   1.000
_cell.angle_alpha   90.00
_cell.angle_beta   90.00
_cell.angle_gamma   90.00
#
_symmetry.space_group_name_H-M   'P 1'
#
loop_
_entity.id
_entity.type
_entity.pdbx_description
1 polymer ?
#
loop_
_entity_poly.entity_id
_entity_poly.type
_entity_poly.pdbx_seq_one_letter_code
_entity_poly.pdbx_strand_id
1 'polypeptide(L)'
;PRRYTAACSRLLVQFKAALKQVQGAEISSIDEFCRKFRLDCPLAMERIKEDRPITIKDDKGNLNRCIADIVSLFITVMDKLRLEIRAMDEIQPDLRELMETMNRMSHLPPDFEGRQKVNQW
;
A
#
# COMPACT_ATOMS: atom_id res chain seq x y z
N PRO A 1 10.11 -5.01 -10.46
CA PRO A 1 9.19 -4.36 -9.49
C PRO A 1 9.47 -2.87 -9.24
N ARG A 2 10.67 -2.48 -8.77
CA ARG A 2 10.99 -1.07 -8.41
C ARG A 2 10.80 -0.07 -9.55
N ARG A 3 11.26 -0.39 -10.77
CA ARG A 3 11.08 0.46 -11.97
C ARG A 3 9.61 0.67 -12.33
N TYR A 4 8.78 -0.37 -12.21
CA TYR A 4 7.35 -0.30 -12.48
C TYR A 4 6.65 0.64 -11.48
N THR A 5 6.87 0.45 -10.18
CA THR A 5 6.26 1.29 -9.14
C THR A 5 6.60 2.76 -9.37
N ALA A 6 7.88 3.08 -9.57
CA ALA A 6 8.32 4.46 -9.81
C ALA A 6 7.72 5.06 -11.10
N ALA A 7 7.65 4.28 -12.19
CA ALA A 7 7.05 4.73 -13.44
C ALA A 7 5.55 5.00 -13.30
N CYS A 8 4.81 4.07 -12.68
CA CYS A 8 3.38 4.24 -12.43
C CYS A 8 3.07 5.43 -11.53
N SER A 9 3.81 5.61 -10.43
CA SER A 9 3.63 6.78 -9.56
C SER A 9 3.83 8.09 -10.33
N ARG A 10 4.86 8.17 -11.18
CA ARG A 10 5.10 9.35 -12.02
C ARG A 10 3.97 9.59 -13.02
N LEU A 11 3.51 8.54 -13.71
CA LEU A 11 2.44 8.63 -14.70
C LEU A 11 1.10 9.05 -14.08
N LEU A 12 0.77 8.56 -12.87
CA LEU A 12 -0.44 8.96 -12.15
C LEU A 12 -0.42 10.45 -11.76
N VAL A 13 0.74 10.96 -11.33
CA VAL A 13 0.92 12.40 -11.05
C VAL A 13 0.75 13.23 -12.31
N GLN A 14 1.39 12.82 -13.41
CA GLN A 14 1.26 13.50 -14.71
C GLN A 14 -0.19 13.50 -15.20
N PHE A 15 -0.87 12.36 -15.07
CA PHE A 15 -2.28 12.21 -15.41
C PHE A 15 -3.15 13.22 -14.64
N LYS A 16 -3.00 13.33 -13.31
CA LYS A 16 -3.75 14.30 -12.50
C LYS A 16 -3.50 15.74 -12.93
N ALA A 17 -2.24 16.08 -13.21
CA ALA A 17 -1.89 17.43 -13.67
C ALA A 17 -2.53 17.72 -15.02
N ALA A 18 -2.48 16.78 -15.97
CA ALA A 18 -3.12 16.90 -17.26
C ALA A 18 -4.65 16.99 -17.13
N LEU A 19 -5.28 16.12 -16.35
CA LEU A 19 -6.74 16.12 -16.16
C LEU A 19 -7.24 17.47 -15.63
N LYS A 20 -6.53 18.09 -14.68
CA LYS A 20 -6.85 19.43 -14.17
C LYS A 20 -6.79 20.52 -15.24
N GLN A 21 -5.92 20.38 -16.24
CA GLN A 21 -5.82 21.35 -17.35
C GLN A 21 -6.96 21.20 -18.36
N VAL A 22 -7.49 19.98 -18.53
CA VAL A 22 -8.60 19.71 -19.46
C VAL A 22 -9.96 19.80 -18.77
N GLN A 23 -9.99 19.79 -17.43
CA GLN A 23 -11.22 19.99 -16.65
C GLN A 23 -11.80 21.37 -16.92
N GLY A 24 -13.03 21.38 -17.43
CA GLY A 24 -13.75 22.59 -17.85
C GLY A 24 -15.21 22.27 -18.14
N ALA A 25 -15.90 23.16 -18.84
CA ALA A 25 -17.34 23.02 -19.10
C ALA A 25 -17.72 21.75 -19.89
N GLU A 26 -16.80 21.22 -20.70
CA GLU A 26 -17.07 20.04 -21.55
C GLU A 26 -16.61 18.70 -20.97
N ILE A 27 -15.73 18.70 -19.96
CA ILE A 27 -15.15 17.49 -19.38
C ILE A 27 -15.06 17.68 -17.87
N SER A 28 -16.04 17.12 -17.16
CA SER A 28 -16.14 17.22 -15.70
C SER A 28 -15.34 16.11 -14.99
N SER A 29 -15.24 14.94 -15.62
CA SER A 29 -14.65 13.73 -15.02
C SER A 29 -13.89 12.89 -16.04
N ILE A 30 -13.05 11.98 -15.54
CA ILE A 30 -12.32 11.02 -16.37
C ILE A 30 -13.26 10.05 -17.10
N ASP A 31 -14.36 9.62 -16.47
CA ASP A 31 -15.34 8.74 -17.09
C ASP A 31 -16.04 9.43 -18.28
N GLU A 32 -16.28 10.73 -18.20
CA GLU A 32 -16.81 11.54 -19.31
C GLU A 32 -15.80 11.71 -20.43
N PHE A 33 -14.52 11.96 -20.10
CA PHE A 33 -13.42 11.97 -21.07
C PHE A 33 -13.35 10.64 -21.84
N CYS A 34 -13.32 9.51 -21.13
CA CYS A 34 -13.27 8.19 -21.75
C CYS A 34 -14.47 7.91 -22.64
N ARG A 35 -15.68 8.33 -22.23
CA ARG A 35 -16.89 8.19 -23.05
C ARG A 35 -16.83 9.03 -24.33
N LYS A 36 -16.42 10.31 -24.20
CA LYS A 36 -16.33 11.26 -25.32
C LYS A 36 -15.31 10.80 -26.36
N PHE A 37 -14.15 10.33 -25.92
CA PHE A 37 -13.06 9.88 -26.79
C PHE A 37 -13.08 8.37 -27.08
N ARG A 38 -14.11 7.64 -26.62
CA ARG A 38 -14.28 6.19 -26.81
C ARG A 38 -13.06 5.37 -26.38
N LEU A 39 -12.49 5.71 -25.21
CA LEU A 39 -11.39 4.96 -24.62
C LEU A 39 -11.93 3.77 -23.84
N ASP A 40 -11.56 2.57 -24.28
CA ASP A 40 -11.89 1.32 -23.60
C ASP A 40 -10.65 0.72 -22.92
N CYS A 41 -10.42 1.15 -21.68
CA CYS A 41 -9.27 0.72 -20.87
C CYS A 41 -9.70 0.46 -19.41
N PRO A 42 -10.57 -0.53 -19.14
CA PRO A 42 -11.18 -0.72 -17.82
C PRO A 42 -10.14 -0.92 -16.71
N LEU A 43 -9.08 -1.69 -16.97
CA LEU A 43 -8.01 -1.91 -16.01
C LEU A 43 -7.21 -0.63 -15.71
N ALA A 44 -7.01 0.23 -16.70
CA ALA A 44 -6.33 1.52 -16.48
C ALA A 44 -7.22 2.48 -15.69
N MET A 45 -8.54 2.43 -15.92
CA MET A 45 -9.50 3.27 -15.20
C MET A 45 -9.60 2.90 -13.72
N GLU A 46 -9.71 1.60 -13.41
CA GLU A 46 -9.62 1.12 -12.01
C GLU A 46 -8.33 1.63 -11.35
N ARG A 47 -7.23 1.64 -12.09
CA ARG A 47 -5.95 2.10 -11.61
C ARG A 47 -5.84 3.58 -11.32
N ILE A 48 -6.40 4.38 -12.21
CA ILE A 48 -6.49 5.82 -12.05
C ILE A 48 -7.38 6.15 -10.85
N LYS A 49 -8.49 5.41 -10.68
CA LYS A 49 -9.39 5.53 -9.52
C LYS A 49 -8.71 5.15 -8.21
N GLU A 50 -7.88 4.10 -8.20
CA GLU A 50 -7.07 3.69 -7.03
C GLU A 50 -5.92 4.65 -6.70
N ASP A 51 -5.45 5.44 -7.68
CA ASP A 51 -4.42 6.48 -7.50
C ASP A 51 -3.05 5.99 -6.96
N ARG A 52 -2.71 4.73 -7.20
CA ARG A 52 -1.42 4.14 -6.79
C ARG A 52 -0.96 3.03 -7.73
N PRO A 53 0.31 2.59 -7.71
CA PRO A 53 0.81 1.36 -8.38
C PRO A 53 0.21 0.05 -7.82
N ILE A 54 0.12 -1.04 -8.62
CA ILE A 54 -0.64 -2.28 -8.27
C ILE A 54 0.13 -3.09 -7.24
N THR A 55 1.43 -2.85 -7.27
CA THR A 55 2.43 -3.31 -6.34
C THR A 55 2.30 -2.63 -4.98
N ILE A 56 1.59 -1.50 -4.87
CA ILE A 56 1.27 -0.83 -3.60
C ILE A 56 -0.15 -1.22 -3.22
N LYS A 57 -0.25 -2.21 -2.34
CA LYS A 57 -1.50 -2.54 -1.66
C LYS A 57 -1.77 -1.44 -0.63
N ASP A 58 -3.04 -1.16 -0.41
CA ASP A 58 -3.52 -0.25 0.61
C ASP A 58 -4.42 -0.99 1.56
N ASP A 59 -4.62 -0.35 2.71
CA ASP A 59 -5.40 -0.89 3.81
C ASP A 59 -6.88 -0.98 3.46
N LYS A 60 -7.37 -0.42 2.33
CA LYS A 60 -8.79 -0.41 1.92
C LYS A 60 -9.73 0.02 3.07
N GLY A 61 -9.30 0.93 3.94
CA GLY A 61 -10.07 1.35 5.12
C GLY A 61 -9.89 0.49 6.38
N ASN A 62 -9.04 -0.55 6.36
CA ASN A 62 -8.69 -1.38 7.51
C ASN A 62 -7.48 -0.86 8.30
N LEU A 63 -7.23 0.46 8.31
CA LEU A 63 -6.13 1.05 9.08
C LEU A 63 -6.20 0.62 10.56
N ASN A 64 -7.38 0.72 11.17
CA ASN A 64 -7.59 0.32 12.57
C ASN A 64 -7.33 -1.16 12.81
N ARG A 65 -7.67 -2.01 11.83
CA ARG A 65 -7.37 -3.44 11.87
C ARG A 65 -5.88 -3.70 11.75
N CYS A 66 -5.19 -3.03 10.82
CA CYS A 66 -3.73 -3.15 10.70
C CYS A 66 -3.02 -2.71 11.98
N ILE A 67 -3.47 -1.62 12.61
CA ILE A 67 -2.95 -1.17 13.91
C ILE A 67 -3.16 -2.26 14.98
N ALA A 68 -4.37 -2.80 15.09
CA ALA A 68 -4.67 -3.86 16.06
C ALA A 68 -3.82 -5.12 15.82
N ASP A 69 -3.69 -5.55 14.56
CA ASP A 69 -2.90 -6.73 14.18
C ASP A 69 -1.41 -6.51 14.49
N ILE A 70 -0.83 -5.35 14.14
CA ILE A 70 0.56 -5.01 14.45
C ILE A 70 0.82 -5.02 15.96
N VAL A 71 -0.06 -4.37 16.74
CA VAL A 71 0.06 -4.33 18.21
C VAL A 71 -0.02 -5.74 18.80
N SER A 72 -1.00 -6.54 18.36
CA SER A 72 -1.18 -7.91 18.81
C SER A 72 0.06 -8.76 18.49
N LEU A 73 0.58 -8.69 17.27
CA LEU A 73 1.74 -9.48 16.84
C LEU A 73 3.01 -9.08 17.61
N PHE A 74 3.22 -7.79 17.89
CA PHE A 74 4.33 -7.37 18.76
C PHE A 74 4.21 -7.98 20.16
N ILE A 75 3.03 -7.95 20.76
CA ILE A 75 2.79 -8.56 22.08
C ILE A 75 3.07 -10.06 22.02
N THR A 76 2.51 -10.76 21.02
CA THR A 76 2.71 -12.20 20.85
C THR A 76 4.19 -12.58 20.72
N VAL A 77 4.96 -11.89 19.86
CA VAL A 77 6.39 -12.16 19.69
C VAL A 77 7.15 -11.90 21.00
N MET A 78 6.88 -10.76 21.67
CA MET A 78 7.52 -10.45 22.94
C MET A 78 7.20 -11.48 24.03
N ASP A 79 5.95 -11.95 24.10
CA ASP A 79 5.53 -12.94 25.09
C ASP A 79 6.16 -14.31 24.82
N LYS A 80 6.25 -14.74 23.56
CA LYS A 80 7.01 -15.94 23.19
C LYS A 80 8.46 -15.87 23.67
N LEU A 81 9.13 -14.73 23.45
CA LEU A 81 10.51 -14.51 23.92
C LEU A 81 10.63 -14.52 25.44
N ARG A 82 9.65 -13.94 26.16
CA ARG A 82 9.59 -13.96 27.64
C ARG A 82 9.37 -15.36 28.21
N LEU A 83 8.65 -16.21 27.48
CA LEU A 83 8.47 -17.63 27.80
C LEU A 83 9.67 -18.50 27.39
N GLU A 84 10.79 -17.88 26.99
CA GLU A 84 12.01 -18.55 26.54
C GLU A 84 11.83 -19.42 25.28
N ILE A 85 10.81 -19.15 24.47
CA ILE A 85 10.67 -19.77 23.15
C ILE A 85 11.74 -19.17 22.23
N ARG A 86 12.69 -20.01 21.79
CA ARG A 86 13.86 -19.61 21.00
C ARG A 86 13.99 -20.33 19.66
N ALA A 87 13.12 -21.29 19.40
CA ALA A 87 13.14 -22.05 18.15
C ALA A 87 12.72 -21.14 16.98
N MET A 88 13.46 -21.23 15.87
CA MET A 88 13.27 -20.34 14.71
C MET A 88 11.89 -20.51 14.09
N ASP A 89 11.43 -21.75 13.94
CA ASP A 89 10.13 -22.13 13.41
C ASP A 89 8.96 -21.66 14.28
N GLU A 90 9.19 -21.38 15.56
CA GLU A 90 8.18 -20.86 16.48
C GLU A 90 8.08 -19.32 16.46
N ILE A 91 9.17 -18.60 16.15
CA ILE A 91 9.23 -17.14 16.19
C ILE A 91 9.08 -16.52 14.79
N GLN A 92 9.72 -17.11 13.79
CA GLN A 92 9.79 -16.58 12.42
C GLN A 92 8.41 -16.35 11.77
N PRO A 93 7.39 -17.23 11.95
CA PRO A 93 6.08 -17.02 11.34
C PRO A 93 5.40 -15.72 11.82
N ASP A 94 5.43 -15.44 13.13
CA ASP A 94 4.81 -14.23 13.68
C ASP A 94 5.59 -12.98 13.29
N LEU A 95 6.93 -13.05 13.27
CA LEU A 95 7.78 -11.95 12.83
C LEU A 95 7.56 -11.60 11.35
N ARG A 96 7.35 -12.63 10.51
CA ARG A 96 7.00 -12.49 9.09
C ARG A 96 5.65 -11.81 8.92
N GLU A 97 4.61 -12.29 9.62
CA GLU A 97 3.27 -11.68 9.54
C GLU A 97 3.30 -10.23 10.06
N LEU A 98 4.07 -9.95 11.10
CA LEU A 98 4.29 -8.59 11.60
C LEU A 98 4.87 -7.69 10.51
N MET A 99 5.96 -8.13 9.86
CA MET A 99 6.60 -7.36 8.79
C MET A 99 5.66 -7.17 7.60
N GLU A 100 4.90 -8.20 7.20
CA GLU A 100 3.91 -8.10 6.12
C GLU A 100 2.79 -7.13 6.47
N THR A 101 2.27 -7.17 7.70
CA THR A 101 1.22 -6.25 8.16
C THR A 101 1.74 -4.81 8.19
N MET A 102 2.96 -4.60 8.67
CA MET A 102 3.61 -3.28 8.62
C MET A 102 3.83 -2.78 7.20
N ASN A 103 4.10 -3.66 6.23
CA ASN A 103 4.25 -3.29 4.81
C ASN A 103 2.92 -2.98 4.11
N ARG A 104 1.81 -3.54 4.59
CA ARG A 104 0.46 -3.20 4.10
C ARG A 104 0.06 -1.78 4.52
N MET A 105 0.43 -1.39 5.75
CA MET A 105 0.08 -0.10 6.36
C MET A 105 0.68 1.10 5.60
N SER A 106 -0.12 1.69 4.72
CA SER A 106 0.30 2.77 3.80
C SER A 106 0.63 4.08 4.53
N HIS A 107 0.03 4.27 5.71
CA HIS A 107 0.27 5.43 6.59
C HIS A 107 1.58 5.35 7.39
N LEU A 108 2.23 4.19 7.43
CA LEU A 108 3.48 4.04 8.16
C LEU A 108 4.65 4.59 7.31
N PRO A 109 5.45 5.55 7.83
CA PRO A 109 6.56 6.12 7.10
C PRO A 109 7.50 5.06 6.50
N PRO A 110 8.04 5.26 5.29
CA PRO A 110 8.92 4.28 4.64
C PRO A 110 10.20 4.02 5.45
N ASP A 111 10.66 4.99 6.22
CA ASP A 111 11.85 5.02 7.05
C ASP A 111 11.58 4.76 8.54
N PHE A 112 10.37 4.31 8.89
CA PHE A 112 10.01 3.99 10.28
C PHE A 112 11.01 3.01 10.92
N GLU A 113 11.66 3.45 12.00
CA GLU A 113 12.73 2.72 12.69
C GLU A 113 12.29 1.30 13.11
N GLY A 114 11.06 1.16 13.63
CA GLY A 114 10.54 -0.13 14.07
C GLY A 114 10.50 -1.16 12.94
N ARG A 115 10.21 -0.74 11.69
CA ARG A 115 10.20 -1.62 10.53
C ARG A 115 11.62 -2.13 10.21
N GLN A 116 12.62 -1.28 10.37
CA GLN A 116 14.02 -1.66 10.13
C GLN A 116 14.50 -2.69 11.16
N LYS A 117 14.13 -2.52 12.44
CA LYS A 117 14.46 -3.48 13.51
C LYS A 117 13.80 -4.83 13.28
N VAL A 118 12.50 -4.87 12.97
CA VAL A 118 11.79 -6.13 12.68
C VAL A 118 12.40 -6.86 11.48
N ASN A 119 12.87 -6.14 10.45
CA ASN A 119 13.53 -6.74 9.30
C ASN A 119 14.96 -7.22 9.56
N GLN A 120 15.62 -6.71 10.61
CA GLN A 120 16.96 -7.13 11.00
C GLN A 120 16.94 -8.45 11.77
N TRP A 121 15.89 -8.66 12.55
CA TRP A 121 15.59 -9.91 13.25
C TRP A 121 15.12 -11.00 12.28
#